data_AF-A0A7D5MD39-F1
#
_entry.id   AF-A0A7D5MD39-F1
#
_cell.length_a   1.000
_cell.length_b   1.000
_cell.length_c   1.000
_cell.angle_alpha   90.00
_cell.angle_beta   90.00
_cell.angle_gamma   90.00
#
_symmetry.space_group_name_H-M   'P 1'
#
loop_
_entity.id
_entity.type
_entity.pdbx_description
1 polymer ?
#
loop_
_entity_poly.entity_id
_entity_poly.type
_entity_poly.pdbx_seq_one_letter_code
_entity_poly.pdbx_strand_id
1 'polypeptide(L)'
;MLLILLSPNSIFAQSSDTDGDGIPDSSDSCPTDPETINGFEDSDGCPDVVPPTDTDGDGIPDSSDSCPTQDETVNGFEDSDGCPDVVPPTDTDGDGIPDSSDSCPTQDETVNGFEDSDGCPDVVPPTDTDGDGIPDSSDSCPTQDETVNGFEDSDGCPDVVPPTDTDGDGIPDSSDSCPTQDETVNGFEDSDGCPDVVPPKDTDNDGIDDKIDQCPTQAETFNGIEDSDGCPDVTAPKDTDNDGIDNKIDQCPTQAETFNGIEDSDGCPDVTTLQDSDKDGIVNSADLCPRSPETFNGFEDSDGCPDNSPVIDTDGDLIIDTLDQCPTQAETVNGFQDSDGCPDVAQPTDTDGDGIPDSIDSCPTQAETVNGFQDSDGCPDIIPTTDSTPISESEDDSSLLQWTAVIASVITAVGAIGAAKLRKSS
;
A
#
# COMPACT_ATOMS: atom_id res chain seq x y z
N MET A 1 -108.37 -123.46 -88.31
CA MET A 1 -109.62 -124.10 -87.86
C MET A 1 -109.99 -123.49 -86.51
N LEU A 2 -111.27 -123.12 -86.33
CA LEU A 2 -112.07 -123.22 -85.10
C LEU A 2 -111.29 -123.13 -83.75
N LEU A 3 -111.27 -121.99 -83.03
CA LEU A 3 -112.33 -121.33 -82.22
C LEU A 3 -112.55 -121.99 -80.84
N ILE A 4 -113.01 -121.20 -79.83
CA ILE A 4 -113.48 -121.58 -78.46
C ILE A 4 -112.34 -121.79 -77.42
N LEU A 5 -112.31 -121.19 -76.22
CA LEU A 5 -113.04 -120.09 -75.52
C LEU A 5 -112.08 -119.47 -74.44
N LEU A 6 -112.37 -118.70 -73.36
CA LEU A 6 -113.60 -118.37 -72.59
C LEU A 6 -113.58 -116.94 -71.96
N SER A 7 -113.54 -116.81 -70.63
CA SER A 7 -113.62 -115.57 -69.79
C SER A 7 -113.00 -115.88 -68.39
N PRO A 8 -112.90 -114.96 -67.38
CA PRO A 8 -113.29 -113.54 -67.32
C PRO A 8 -112.27 -112.58 -66.61
N ASN A 9 -112.73 -111.34 -66.35
CA ASN A 9 -112.37 -110.38 -65.27
C ASN A 9 -111.61 -109.09 -65.60
N SER A 10 -112.00 -108.06 -64.82
CA SER A 10 -111.42 -106.72 -64.60
C SER A 10 -111.22 -105.80 -65.81
N ILE A 11 -112.03 -104.75 -65.85
CA ILE A 11 -111.74 -103.51 -66.60
C ILE A 11 -110.79 -102.69 -65.71
N PHE A 12 -109.57 -102.46 -66.19
CA PHE A 12 -108.79 -101.28 -65.80
C PHE A 12 -108.91 -100.27 -66.93
N ALA A 13 -109.21 -99.02 -66.60
CA ALA A 13 -108.92 -97.94 -67.53
C ALA A 13 -107.40 -97.79 -67.58
N GLN A 14 -106.81 -97.68 -68.77
CA GLN A 14 -105.54 -96.97 -68.87
C GLN A 14 -105.85 -95.50 -68.59
N SER A 15 -105.26 -94.98 -67.53
CA SER A 15 -105.17 -93.55 -67.32
C SER A 15 -104.40 -92.89 -68.46
N SER A 16 -104.63 -91.60 -68.67
CA SER A 16 -103.76 -90.79 -69.50
C SER A 16 -102.45 -90.51 -68.76
N ASP A 17 -101.43 -90.25 -69.57
CA ASP A 17 -100.01 -90.05 -69.26
C ASP A 17 -99.54 -89.26 -70.49
N THR A 18 -99.28 -87.96 -70.31
CA THR A 18 -99.35 -86.96 -71.39
C THR A 18 -98.00 -86.60 -71.99
N ASP A 19 -96.94 -86.61 -71.20
CA ASP A 19 -95.55 -86.41 -71.62
C ASP A 19 -94.75 -87.73 -71.71
N GLY A 20 -95.13 -88.77 -70.96
CA GLY A 20 -94.63 -90.14 -71.12
C GLY A 20 -93.63 -90.60 -70.06
N ASP A 21 -93.57 -89.98 -68.88
CA ASP A 21 -92.65 -90.41 -67.80
C ASP A 21 -93.07 -91.73 -67.11
N GLY A 22 -94.37 -92.05 -67.13
CA GLY A 22 -94.96 -93.26 -66.53
C GLY A 22 -95.84 -93.00 -65.28
N ILE A 23 -95.97 -91.75 -64.85
CA ILE A 23 -96.92 -91.30 -63.83
C ILE A 23 -98.22 -90.86 -64.53
N PRO A 24 -99.42 -91.25 -64.04
CA PRO A 24 -100.66 -90.84 -64.68
C PRO A 24 -101.07 -89.38 -64.44
N ASP A 25 -101.65 -88.70 -65.45
CA ASP A 25 -102.28 -87.36 -65.43
C ASP A 25 -103.19 -87.06 -64.20
N SER A 26 -103.65 -88.11 -63.51
CA SER A 26 -104.56 -88.04 -62.35
C SER A 26 -103.86 -88.15 -60.99
N SER A 27 -102.53 -88.17 -60.97
CA SER A 27 -101.68 -88.38 -59.79
C SER A 27 -100.34 -87.63 -59.92
N ASP A 28 -99.94 -87.36 -61.16
CA ASP A 28 -99.01 -86.35 -61.62
C ASP A 28 -99.48 -84.91 -61.28
N SER A 29 -98.53 -84.07 -60.87
CA SER A 29 -98.68 -82.68 -60.46
C SER A 29 -98.23 -81.67 -61.53
N CYS A 30 -97.48 -82.12 -62.55
CA CYS A 30 -97.02 -81.33 -63.69
C CYS A 30 -97.32 -82.00 -65.06
N PRO A 31 -98.60 -82.27 -65.46
CA PRO A 31 -98.95 -83.21 -66.55
C PRO A 31 -98.71 -82.78 -68.00
N THR A 32 -97.59 -82.09 -68.25
CA THR A 32 -97.04 -81.73 -69.55
C THR A 32 -95.51 -81.64 -69.56
N ASP A 33 -94.84 -81.75 -68.41
CA ASP A 33 -93.40 -81.52 -68.22
C ASP A 33 -92.82 -82.70 -67.42
N PRO A 34 -92.18 -83.69 -68.07
CA PRO A 34 -91.98 -85.02 -67.51
C PRO A 34 -90.98 -85.08 -66.34
N GLU A 35 -91.29 -85.93 -65.36
CA GLU A 35 -90.50 -86.26 -64.17
C GLU A 35 -89.01 -86.50 -64.49
N THR A 36 -88.14 -85.93 -63.66
CA THR A 36 -86.68 -85.99 -63.81
C THR A 36 -86.10 -86.98 -62.81
N ILE A 37 -86.44 -88.27 -62.96
CA ILE A 37 -86.00 -89.38 -62.09
C ILE A 37 -84.51 -89.27 -61.71
N ASN A 38 -84.25 -88.82 -60.48
CA ASN A 38 -82.93 -88.46 -59.97
C ASN A 38 -82.67 -88.95 -58.53
N GLY A 39 -83.72 -89.36 -57.82
CA GLY A 39 -83.70 -89.79 -56.41
C GLY A 39 -84.26 -88.75 -55.42
N PHE A 40 -84.68 -87.58 -55.88
CA PHE A 40 -85.34 -86.53 -55.12
C PHE A 40 -86.76 -86.30 -55.67
N GLU A 41 -87.73 -86.42 -54.77
CA GLU A 41 -89.19 -86.33 -54.92
C GLU A 41 -89.89 -87.22 -55.99
N ASP A 42 -89.27 -87.53 -57.15
CA ASP A 42 -89.31 -88.77 -57.99
C ASP A 42 -90.69 -89.45 -58.29
N SER A 43 -91.80 -88.86 -57.87
CA SER A 43 -93.09 -89.54 -57.63
C SER A 43 -94.31 -88.61 -57.55
N ASP A 44 -94.11 -87.31 -57.67
CA ASP A 44 -95.20 -86.33 -57.76
C ASP A 44 -95.48 -85.89 -59.22
N GLY A 45 -94.57 -86.18 -60.16
CA GLY A 45 -94.71 -85.88 -61.60
C GLY A 45 -93.98 -84.62 -62.06
N CYS A 46 -93.26 -83.90 -61.20
CA CYS A 46 -92.62 -82.63 -61.56
C CYS A 46 -91.10 -82.76 -61.82
N PRO A 47 -90.52 -81.98 -62.76
CA PRO A 47 -89.12 -82.09 -63.12
C PRO A 47 -88.20 -81.40 -62.10
N ASP A 48 -87.84 -82.13 -61.05
CA ASP A 48 -87.04 -81.63 -59.94
C ASP A 48 -85.51 -81.62 -60.15
N VAL A 49 -84.83 -80.92 -59.24
CA VAL A 49 -83.38 -80.90 -59.11
C VAL A 49 -82.97 -81.25 -57.68
N VAL A 50 -82.02 -82.19 -57.53
CA VAL A 50 -81.43 -82.51 -56.23
C VAL A 50 -80.82 -81.24 -55.63
N PRO A 51 -81.24 -80.78 -54.44
CA PRO A 51 -80.58 -79.66 -53.76
C PRO A 51 -79.12 -80.05 -53.46
N PRO A 52 -78.16 -79.13 -53.56
CA PRO A 52 -76.77 -79.43 -53.25
C PRO A 52 -76.64 -79.79 -51.75
N THR A 53 -75.62 -80.57 -51.41
CA THR A 53 -75.36 -80.91 -50.00
C THR A 53 -75.00 -79.66 -49.20
N ASP A 54 -75.57 -79.60 -48.02
CA ASP A 54 -75.44 -78.60 -46.96
C ASP A 54 -75.47 -79.44 -45.67
N THR A 55 -74.36 -79.47 -44.94
CA THR A 55 -74.06 -80.53 -43.95
C THR A 55 -74.42 -80.16 -42.52
N ASP A 56 -74.41 -78.88 -42.17
CA ASP A 56 -74.81 -78.32 -40.88
C ASP A 56 -76.16 -77.59 -40.95
N GLY A 57 -76.53 -77.04 -42.11
CA GLY A 57 -77.87 -76.53 -42.40
C GLY A 57 -77.99 -75.00 -42.42
N ASP A 58 -76.91 -74.26 -42.66
CA ASP A 58 -76.92 -72.79 -42.66
C ASP A 58 -77.48 -72.16 -43.96
N GLY A 59 -77.50 -72.93 -45.06
CA GLY A 59 -77.98 -72.53 -46.39
C GLY A 59 -76.88 -72.26 -47.43
N ILE A 60 -75.59 -72.37 -47.06
CA ILE A 60 -74.44 -72.33 -47.97
C ILE A 60 -74.04 -73.77 -48.31
N PRO A 61 -73.97 -74.17 -49.60
CA PRO A 61 -73.64 -75.56 -49.94
C PRO A 61 -72.17 -75.94 -49.67
N ASP A 62 -71.93 -77.19 -49.25
CA ASP A 62 -70.63 -77.86 -48.98
C ASP A 62 -69.49 -77.57 -50.00
N SER A 63 -69.85 -77.18 -51.22
CA SER A 63 -68.94 -76.93 -52.35
C SER A 63 -68.49 -75.47 -52.50
N SER A 64 -69.12 -74.56 -51.77
CA SER A 64 -68.87 -73.11 -51.75
C SER A 64 -68.52 -72.60 -50.35
N ASP A 65 -68.97 -73.34 -49.34
CA ASP A 65 -68.68 -73.22 -47.92
C ASP A 65 -67.21 -73.61 -47.59
N SER A 66 -66.60 -72.85 -46.69
CA SER A 66 -65.23 -72.97 -46.20
C SER A 66 -65.10 -73.76 -44.88
N CYS A 67 -66.19 -73.94 -44.15
CA CYS A 67 -66.29 -74.67 -42.89
C CYS A 67 -67.40 -75.78 -42.82
N PRO A 68 -67.57 -76.73 -43.80
CA PRO A 68 -68.79 -77.59 -43.97
C PRO A 68 -69.15 -78.65 -42.91
N THR A 69 -69.15 -78.24 -41.65
CA THR A 69 -69.56 -78.96 -40.43
C THR A 69 -69.85 -78.00 -39.25
N GLN A 70 -69.91 -76.69 -39.47
CA GLN A 70 -70.08 -75.63 -38.46
C GLN A 70 -70.91 -74.49 -39.04
N ASP A 71 -72.07 -74.22 -38.44
CA ASP A 71 -73.06 -73.27 -38.93
C ASP A 71 -72.59 -71.80 -38.95
N GLU A 72 -72.70 -71.15 -40.11
CA GLU A 72 -72.47 -69.71 -40.32
C GLU A 72 -73.20 -68.87 -39.27
N THR A 73 -72.48 -67.93 -38.66
CA THR A 73 -72.97 -67.08 -37.58
C THR A 73 -73.39 -65.72 -38.13
N VAL A 74 -74.40 -65.71 -39.03
CA VAL A 74 -74.91 -64.52 -39.73
C VAL A 74 -75.06 -63.31 -38.80
N ASN A 75 -74.13 -62.35 -38.93
CA ASN A 75 -73.96 -61.23 -37.99
C ASN A 75 -73.70 -59.87 -38.68
N GLY A 76 -73.42 -59.87 -39.99
CA GLY A 76 -73.07 -58.70 -40.80
C GLY A 76 -71.57 -58.61 -41.16
N PHE A 77 -70.75 -59.56 -40.72
CA PHE A 77 -69.32 -59.65 -40.99
C PHE A 77 -68.99 -61.02 -41.60
N GLU A 78 -68.42 -60.98 -42.80
CA GLU A 78 -67.99 -62.08 -43.68
C GLU A 78 -69.05 -63.12 -44.13
N ASP A 79 -70.16 -63.36 -43.38
CA ASP A 79 -71.56 -63.81 -43.70
C ASP A 79 -71.85 -64.70 -44.96
N SER A 80 -70.84 -65.24 -45.63
CA SER A 80 -70.90 -65.68 -47.04
C SER A 80 -69.77 -66.63 -47.45
N ASP A 81 -68.83 -66.92 -46.56
CA ASP A 81 -67.81 -67.95 -46.76
C ASP A 81 -68.16 -69.28 -46.06
N GLY A 82 -69.15 -69.29 -45.16
CA GLY A 82 -69.63 -70.48 -44.43
C GLY A 82 -68.99 -70.71 -43.07
N CYS A 83 -68.14 -69.80 -42.57
CA CYS A 83 -67.45 -69.97 -41.29
C CYS A 83 -68.09 -69.15 -40.14
N PRO A 84 -68.18 -69.70 -38.91
CA PRO A 84 -68.74 -69.00 -37.76
C PRO A 84 -67.80 -67.89 -37.24
N ASP A 85 -67.90 -66.71 -37.86
CA ASP A 85 -67.07 -65.54 -37.54
C ASP A 85 -67.64 -64.64 -36.43
N VAL A 86 -66.85 -63.65 -36.04
CA VAL A 86 -67.23 -62.61 -35.06
C VAL A 86 -66.93 -61.22 -35.59
N VAL A 87 -67.90 -60.31 -35.48
CA VAL A 87 -67.70 -58.88 -35.80
C VAL A 87 -66.50 -58.36 -35.00
N PRO A 88 -65.43 -57.85 -35.64
CA PRO A 88 -64.34 -57.20 -34.90
C PRO A 88 -64.90 -55.96 -34.17
N PRO A 89 -64.41 -55.66 -32.96
CA PRO A 89 -64.87 -54.49 -32.24
C PRO A 89 -64.48 -53.22 -33.01
N THR A 90 -65.24 -52.14 -32.83
CA THR A 90 -64.96 -50.88 -33.53
C THR A 90 -63.72 -50.21 -32.95
N ASP A 91 -62.95 -49.63 -33.86
CA ASP A 91 -61.65 -48.97 -33.71
C ASP A 91 -61.70 -47.86 -34.78
N THR A 92 -61.72 -46.60 -34.35
CA THR A 92 -62.20 -45.47 -35.17
C THR A 92 -61.08 -44.71 -35.90
N ASP A 93 -59.87 -44.72 -35.34
CA ASP A 93 -58.65 -44.10 -35.87
C ASP A 93 -57.65 -45.15 -36.39
N GLY A 94 -57.66 -46.37 -35.86
CA GLY A 94 -56.96 -47.53 -36.39
C GLY A 94 -55.66 -47.87 -35.66
N ASP A 95 -55.51 -47.51 -34.38
CA ASP A 95 -54.30 -47.81 -33.60
C ASP A 95 -54.23 -49.26 -33.07
N GLY A 96 -55.38 -49.95 -33.01
CA GLY A 96 -55.52 -51.32 -32.53
C GLY A 96 -56.16 -51.48 -31.14
N ILE A 97 -56.52 -50.38 -30.47
CA ILE A 97 -57.28 -50.37 -29.21
C ILE A 97 -58.76 -50.09 -29.53
N PRO A 98 -59.71 -50.97 -29.15
CA PRO A 98 -61.12 -50.73 -29.47
C PRO A 98 -61.75 -49.54 -28.75
N ASP A 99 -62.68 -48.82 -29.41
CA ASP A 99 -63.40 -47.62 -28.93
C ASP A 99 -64.02 -47.77 -27.52
N SER A 100 -64.25 -49.01 -27.08
CA SER A 100 -64.86 -49.36 -25.79
C SER A 100 -63.88 -49.48 -24.61
N SER A 101 -62.59 -49.48 -24.92
CA SER A 101 -61.46 -49.64 -23.98
C SER A 101 -60.47 -48.46 -24.09
N ASP A 102 -60.43 -47.84 -25.27
CA ASP A 102 -59.73 -46.60 -25.58
C ASP A 102 -60.37 -45.37 -24.87
N SER A 103 -59.52 -44.46 -24.44
CA SER A 103 -59.82 -43.20 -23.75
C SER A 103 -59.92 -41.99 -24.69
N CYS A 104 -59.41 -42.09 -25.92
CA CYS A 104 -59.43 -41.06 -26.97
C CYS A 104 -59.98 -41.49 -28.37
N PRO A 105 -61.16 -42.18 -28.53
CA PRO A 105 -61.63 -42.87 -29.78
C PRO A 105 -61.88 -42.07 -31.08
N THR A 106 -60.90 -41.26 -31.47
CA THR A 106 -60.80 -40.43 -32.68
C THR A 106 -59.37 -39.90 -32.94
N GLN A 107 -58.35 -40.34 -32.17
CA GLN A 107 -56.97 -39.86 -32.21
C GLN A 107 -56.01 -41.02 -31.93
N ASP A 108 -55.12 -41.32 -32.87
CA ASP A 108 -54.22 -42.48 -32.86
C ASP A 108 -53.15 -42.43 -31.74
N GLU A 109 -53.05 -43.53 -30.96
CA GLU A 109 -52.00 -43.75 -29.96
C GLU A 109 -50.59 -43.51 -30.53
N THR A 110 -49.78 -42.75 -29.79
CA THR A 110 -48.43 -42.34 -30.19
C THR A 110 -47.38 -43.29 -29.58
N VAL A 111 -47.49 -44.58 -29.89
CA VAL A 111 -46.67 -45.67 -29.32
C VAL A 111 -45.18 -45.31 -29.22
N ASN A 112 -44.70 -45.08 -27.98
CA ASN A 112 -43.37 -44.54 -27.70
C ASN A 112 -42.68 -45.15 -26.46
N GLY A 113 -43.39 -45.90 -25.61
CA GLY A 113 -42.86 -46.49 -24.37
C GLY A 113 -43.35 -45.82 -23.08
N PHE A 114 -44.12 -44.75 -23.19
CA PHE A 114 -44.91 -44.12 -22.13
C PHE A 114 -46.40 -44.30 -22.46
N GLU A 115 -47.20 -44.54 -21.42
CA GLU A 115 -48.65 -44.88 -21.30
C GLU A 115 -49.37 -45.79 -22.35
N ASP A 116 -48.80 -46.08 -23.54
CA ASP A 116 -49.09 -46.97 -24.72
C ASP A 116 -50.33 -47.94 -24.72
N SER A 117 -51.37 -47.67 -23.94
CA SER A 117 -52.36 -48.67 -23.53
C SER A 117 -53.69 -48.08 -23.06
N ASP A 118 -53.80 -46.75 -22.99
CA ASP A 118 -55.07 -46.06 -22.77
C ASP A 118 -55.67 -45.50 -24.07
N GLY A 119 -54.90 -45.44 -25.16
CA GLY A 119 -55.33 -45.00 -26.50
C GLY A 119 -55.22 -43.49 -26.73
N CYS A 120 -54.62 -42.74 -25.81
CA CYS A 120 -54.47 -41.29 -25.94
C CYS A 120 -53.05 -40.89 -26.36
N PRO A 121 -52.87 -40.14 -27.48
CA PRO A 121 -51.54 -39.71 -27.92
C PRO A 121 -50.83 -38.83 -26.89
N ASP A 122 -49.81 -39.38 -26.25
CA ASP A 122 -49.03 -38.74 -25.19
C ASP A 122 -47.66 -38.20 -25.66
N VAL A 123 -46.81 -37.85 -24.70
CA VAL A 123 -45.36 -37.71 -24.91
C VAL A 123 -44.59 -38.28 -23.72
N VAL A 124 -43.49 -39.00 -23.98
CA VAL A 124 -42.52 -39.39 -22.94
C VAL A 124 -42.13 -38.15 -22.12
N PRO A 125 -42.37 -38.12 -20.78
CA PRO A 125 -41.90 -37.02 -19.94
C PRO A 125 -40.36 -36.99 -19.97
N PRO A 126 -39.75 -35.79 -19.97
CA PRO A 126 -38.30 -35.70 -19.94
C PRO A 126 -37.77 -36.27 -18.62
N THR A 127 -36.54 -36.82 -18.64
CA THR A 127 -35.92 -37.38 -17.44
C THR A 127 -35.78 -36.31 -16.36
N ASP A 128 -36.10 -36.70 -15.13
CA ASP A 128 -35.97 -36.00 -13.87
C ASP A 128 -35.46 -37.09 -12.89
N THR A 129 -34.24 -36.92 -12.39
CA THR A 129 -33.45 -38.01 -11.78
C THR A 129 -33.60 -38.11 -10.25
N ASP A 130 -33.90 -37.01 -9.57
CA ASP A 130 -34.15 -36.94 -8.12
C ASP A 130 -35.63 -36.68 -7.78
N GLY A 131 -36.40 -36.07 -8.69
CA GLY A 131 -37.85 -35.97 -8.62
C GLY A 131 -38.38 -34.62 -8.14
N ASP A 132 -37.63 -33.52 -8.30
CA ASP A 132 -38.07 -32.19 -7.86
C ASP A 132 -39.05 -31.50 -8.84
N GLY A 133 -39.10 -31.95 -10.10
CA GLY A 133 -39.94 -31.43 -11.17
C GLY A 133 -39.21 -30.60 -12.24
N ILE A 134 -37.90 -30.39 -12.11
CA ILE A 134 -37.04 -29.74 -13.11
C ILE A 134 -36.32 -30.84 -13.92
N PRO A 135 -36.44 -30.88 -15.26
CA PRO A 135 -35.81 -31.96 -16.04
C PRO A 135 -34.28 -31.87 -16.10
N ASP A 136 -33.60 -33.04 -16.11
CA ASP A 136 -32.14 -33.26 -16.21
C ASP A 136 -31.39 -32.37 -17.23
N SER A 137 -32.09 -31.90 -18.26
CA SER A 137 -31.54 -31.08 -19.35
C SER A 137 -31.57 -29.57 -19.10
N SER A 138 -32.29 -29.14 -18.07
CA SER A 138 -32.50 -27.74 -17.66
C SER A 138 -31.97 -27.47 -16.25
N ASP A 139 -31.98 -28.52 -15.43
CA ASP A 139 -31.43 -28.60 -14.09
C ASP A 139 -29.88 -28.54 -14.08
N SER A 140 -29.33 -27.86 -13.08
CA SER A 140 -27.92 -27.62 -12.83
C SER A 140 -27.29 -28.61 -11.84
N CYS A 141 -28.10 -29.34 -11.06
CA CYS A 141 -27.71 -30.35 -10.09
C CYS A 141 -28.42 -31.75 -10.21
N PRO A 142 -28.55 -32.43 -11.38
CA PRO A 142 -29.44 -33.61 -11.64
C PRO A 142 -29.25 -34.93 -10.87
N THR A 143 -29.14 -34.85 -9.56
CA THR A 143 -28.99 -35.92 -8.56
C THR A 143 -29.27 -35.41 -7.11
N GLN A 144 -29.77 -34.19 -6.93
CA GLN A 144 -29.97 -33.50 -5.64
C GLN A 144 -31.20 -32.60 -5.71
N ASP A 145 -32.21 -32.89 -4.90
CA ASP A 145 -33.53 -32.25 -4.92
C ASP A 145 -33.50 -30.74 -4.54
N GLU A 146 -34.11 -29.90 -5.39
CA GLU A 146 -34.33 -28.47 -5.15
C GLU A 146 -34.99 -28.20 -3.78
N THR A 147 -34.43 -27.24 -3.05
CA THR A 147 -34.87 -26.86 -1.70
C THR A 147 -35.83 -25.67 -1.78
N VAL A 148 -36.95 -25.82 -2.49
CA VAL A 148 -37.95 -24.77 -2.78
C VAL A 148 -38.26 -23.90 -1.55
N ASN A 149 -37.79 -22.66 -1.57
CA ASN A 149 -37.81 -21.75 -0.42
C ASN A 149 -38.11 -20.27 -0.76
N GLY A 150 -38.10 -19.88 -2.04
CA GLY A 150 -38.31 -18.49 -2.48
C GLY A 150 -37.04 -17.76 -2.96
N PHE A 151 -35.88 -18.42 -2.88
CA PHE A 151 -34.61 -18.03 -3.47
C PHE A 151 -34.20 -19.11 -4.50
N GLU A 152 -33.62 -18.64 -5.61
CA GLU A 152 -33.22 -19.28 -6.89
C GLU A 152 -34.05 -20.45 -7.53
N ASP A 153 -34.98 -21.14 -6.80
CA ASP A 153 -36.06 -22.14 -7.06
C ASP A 153 -36.30 -22.71 -8.51
N SER A 154 -35.32 -22.66 -9.39
CA SER A 154 -35.51 -22.77 -10.85
C SER A 154 -34.25 -23.14 -11.62
N ASP A 155 -33.11 -23.27 -10.94
CA ASP A 155 -31.89 -23.84 -11.50
C ASP A 155 -31.69 -25.32 -11.12
N GLY A 156 -32.45 -25.84 -10.13
CA GLY A 156 -32.43 -27.24 -9.68
C GLY A 156 -31.38 -27.55 -8.63
N CYS A 157 -30.70 -26.54 -8.06
CA CYS A 157 -29.66 -26.77 -7.07
C CYS A 157 -30.11 -26.39 -5.65
N PRO A 158 -30.08 -27.31 -4.66
CA PRO A 158 -30.50 -27.01 -3.29
C PRO A 158 -29.69 -25.88 -2.64
N ASP A 159 -30.33 -24.72 -2.51
CA ASP A 159 -29.72 -23.50 -1.96
C ASP A 159 -30.10 -23.22 -0.49
N VAL A 160 -29.76 -22.01 -0.02
CA VAL A 160 -30.41 -21.41 1.15
C VAL A 160 -30.69 -19.92 0.88
N VAL A 161 -31.88 -19.45 1.28
CA VAL A 161 -32.20 -18.01 1.33
C VAL A 161 -31.06 -17.25 2.03
N PRO A 162 -30.37 -16.30 1.37
CA PRO A 162 -29.39 -15.47 2.03
C PRO A 162 -30.07 -14.63 3.12
N PRO A 163 -29.43 -14.44 4.29
CA PRO A 163 -30.01 -13.61 5.33
C PRO A 163 -30.16 -12.16 4.82
N THR A 164 -31.13 -11.43 5.35
CA THR A 164 -31.38 -10.06 4.90
C THR A 164 -30.24 -9.13 5.31
N ASP A 165 -29.89 -8.25 4.37
CA ASP A 165 -28.84 -7.23 4.40
C ASP A 165 -29.47 -6.03 3.68
N THR A 166 -29.75 -4.96 4.43
CA THR A 166 -30.69 -3.90 4.03
C THR A 166 -30.04 -2.75 3.25
N ASP A 167 -28.75 -2.51 3.44
CA ASP A 167 -27.96 -1.48 2.75
C ASP A 167 -26.90 -2.06 1.81
N GLY A 168 -26.47 -3.31 2.02
CA GLY A 168 -25.64 -4.09 1.10
C GLY A 168 -24.16 -4.12 1.44
N ASP A 169 -23.76 -3.93 2.70
CA ASP A 169 -22.36 -3.94 3.12
C ASP A 169 -21.77 -5.36 3.28
N GLY A 170 -22.62 -6.39 3.40
CA GLY A 170 -22.25 -7.80 3.58
C GLY A 170 -22.41 -8.34 5.01
N ILE A 171 -22.86 -7.53 5.97
CA ILE A 171 -23.19 -7.93 7.34
C ILE A 171 -24.72 -8.09 7.46
N PRO A 172 -25.24 -9.27 7.85
CA PRO A 172 -26.69 -9.46 7.94
C PRO A 172 -27.37 -8.60 9.02
N ASP A 173 -28.60 -8.13 8.76
CA ASP A 173 -29.45 -7.29 9.64
C ASP A 173 -29.56 -7.81 11.10
N SER A 174 -29.37 -9.12 11.31
CA SER A 174 -29.45 -9.79 12.61
C SER A 174 -28.18 -9.73 13.45
N SER A 175 -27.07 -9.35 12.81
CA SER A 175 -25.71 -9.29 13.36
C SER A 175 -25.18 -7.85 13.38
N ASP A 176 -25.64 -7.05 12.41
CA ASP A 176 -25.38 -5.63 12.24
C ASP A 176 -26.08 -4.76 13.31
N SER A 177 -25.37 -3.71 13.73
CA SER A 177 -25.76 -2.71 14.74
C SER A 177 -26.42 -1.45 14.14
N CYS A 178 -26.27 -1.22 12.82
CA CYS A 178 -26.79 -0.09 12.07
C CYS A 178 -27.63 -0.40 10.78
N PRO A 179 -28.56 -1.41 10.69
CA PRO A 179 -29.14 -1.99 9.44
C PRO A 179 -29.92 -1.11 8.44
N THR A 180 -29.32 0.00 8.01
CA THR A 180 -29.79 1.01 7.06
C THR A 180 -28.66 1.97 6.59
N GLN A 181 -27.39 1.72 6.95
CA GLN A 181 -26.22 2.58 6.71
C GLN A 181 -24.97 1.72 6.53
N ASP A 182 -24.33 1.79 5.36
CA ASP A 182 -23.23 0.90 4.97
C ASP A 182 -21.95 1.07 5.81
N GLU A 183 -21.34 -0.05 6.23
CA GLU A 183 -20.03 -0.09 6.89
C GLU A 183 -18.95 0.64 6.05
N THR A 184 -18.19 1.51 6.72
CA THR A 184 -17.10 2.27 6.11
C THR A 184 -15.79 1.51 6.24
N VAL A 185 -15.70 0.33 5.62
CA VAL A 185 -14.56 -0.62 5.72
C VAL A 185 -13.19 0.09 5.59
N ASN A 186 -12.46 0.19 6.70
CA ASN A 186 -11.27 1.02 6.83
C ASN A 186 -10.13 0.41 7.68
N GLY A 187 -10.37 -0.68 8.42
CA GLY A 187 -9.41 -1.32 9.33
C GLY A 187 -9.61 -1.04 10.81
N PHE A 188 -10.68 -0.32 11.17
CA PHE A 188 -11.18 -0.10 12.53
C PHE A 188 -12.65 -0.55 12.56
N GLU A 189 -13.02 -1.20 13.68
CA GLU A 189 -14.28 -1.87 14.06
C GLU A 189 -15.13 -2.67 13.02
N ASP A 190 -14.73 -2.75 11.73
CA ASP A 190 -15.26 -3.35 10.46
C ASP A 190 -16.18 -4.62 10.50
N SER A 191 -16.97 -4.80 11.54
CA SER A 191 -17.62 -6.06 11.91
C SER A 191 -18.83 -5.89 12.82
N ASP A 192 -19.15 -4.65 13.21
CA ASP A 192 -20.41 -4.31 13.89
C ASP A 192 -21.45 -3.68 12.95
N GLY A 193 -21.06 -3.26 11.74
CA GLY A 193 -21.92 -2.72 10.68
C GLY A 193 -22.24 -1.23 10.80
N CYS A 194 -21.57 -0.51 11.71
CA CYS A 194 -21.82 0.92 11.90
C CYS A 194 -20.69 1.79 11.30
N PRO A 195 -20.97 2.63 10.28
CA PRO A 195 -19.93 3.45 9.62
C PRO A 195 -19.16 4.34 10.60
N ASP A 196 -17.89 3.98 10.83
CA ASP A 196 -17.00 4.65 11.77
C ASP A 196 -15.97 5.59 11.12
N VAL A 197 -15.00 6.04 11.91
CA VAL A 197 -13.73 6.55 11.40
C VAL A 197 -12.56 5.99 12.22
N VAL A 198 -11.50 5.52 11.54
CA VAL A 198 -10.21 5.18 12.18
C VAL A 198 -9.79 6.32 13.13
N PRO A 199 -9.65 6.08 14.44
CA PRO A 199 -9.19 7.11 15.36
C PRO A 199 -7.75 7.52 14.99
N PRO A 200 -7.37 8.80 15.20
CA PRO A 200 -5.98 9.21 15.03
C PRO A 200 -5.08 8.33 15.90
N LYS A 201 -3.97 7.87 15.33
CA LYS A 201 -3.03 7.02 16.05
C LYS A 201 -2.26 7.90 17.04
N ASP A 202 -2.34 7.53 18.30
CA ASP A 202 -1.64 8.11 19.44
C ASP A 202 -0.89 6.95 20.11
N THR A 203 0.42 7.06 20.26
CA THR A 203 1.29 5.92 20.63
C THR A 203 1.53 5.80 22.13
N ASP A 204 1.54 6.91 22.86
CA ASP A 204 1.85 6.99 24.29
C ASP A 204 0.69 7.52 25.14
N ASN A 205 -0.39 7.96 24.48
CA ASN A 205 -1.73 8.25 25.00
C ASN A 205 -1.82 9.61 25.73
N ASP A 206 -1.17 10.64 25.18
CA ASP A 206 -1.29 12.03 25.68
C ASP A 206 -2.47 12.82 25.10
N GLY A 207 -3.03 12.38 23.96
CA GLY A 207 -4.12 13.04 23.22
C GLY A 207 -3.72 13.72 21.90
N ILE A 208 -2.46 13.61 21.46
CA ILE A 208 -1.93 14.18 20.21
C ILE A 208 -1.74 13.06 19.16
N ASP A 209 -2.04 13.35 17.89
CA ASP A 209 -1.88 12.38 16.78
C ASP A 209 -0.39 12.27 16.39
N ASP A 210 0.13 11.03 16.28
CA ASP A 210 1.43 10.61 15.70
C ASP A 210 1.91 11.45 14.50
N LYS A 211 0.96 12.00 13.72
CA LYS A 211 1.21 12.79 12.50
C LYS A 211 1.58 14.25 12.74
N ILE A 212 1.29 14.80 13.92
CA ILE A 212 1.55 16.20 14.31
C ILE A 212 2.44 16.32 15.56
N ASP A 213 2.47 15.27 16.38
CA ASP A 213 3.39 15.05 17.48
C ASP A 213 4.86 14.92 16.98
N GLN A 214 5.79 15.59 17.66
CA GLN A 214 7.22 15.54 17.39
C GLN A 214 7.99 14.45 18.17
N CYS A 215 7.38 13.86 19.21
CA CYS A 215 7.93 12.81 20.06
C CYS A 215 7.04 11.55 20.23
N PRO A 216 6.53 10.84 19.16
CA PRO A 216 5.46 9.81 19.22
C PRO A 216 5.76 8.46 19.91
N THR A 217 6.31 8.53 21.12
CA THR A 217 6.66 7.45 22.07
C THR A 217 6.91 7.98 23.50
N GLN A 218 6.74 9.29 23.75
CA GLN A 218 7.01 9.97 25.01
C GLN A 218 5.93 11.03 25.26
N ALA A 219 4.86 10.65 25.96
CA ALA A 219 3.71 11.50 26.26
C ALA A 219 4.05 12.90 26.80
N GLU A 220 3.39 13.92 26.26
CA GLU A 220 3.46 15.32 26.66
C GLU A 220 3.24 15.53 28.17
N THR A 221 4.00 16.45 28.75
CA THR A 221 3.86 16.90 30.13
C THR A 221 3.20 18.28 30.14
N PHE A 222 1.89 18.32 29.88
CA PHE A 222 1.06 19.53 29.84
C PHE A 222 1.33 20.47 31.05
N ASN A 223 2.09 21.55 30.81
CA ASN A 223 2.64 22.43 31.84
C ASN A 223 2.50 23.93 31.53
N GLY A 224 2.15 24.32 30.30
CA GLY A 224 2.02 25.72 29.86
C GLY A 224 3.22 26.25 29.08
N ILE A 225 4.23 25.41 28.84
CA ILE A 225 5.30 25.58 27.84
C ILE A 225 4.99 24.57 26.73
N GLU A 226 5.24 24.98 25.48
CA GLU A 226 5.13 24.27 24.17
C GLU A 226 4.08 23.11 23.96
N ASP A 227 3.02 22.99 24.79
CA ASP A 227 2.01 21.90 24.95
C ASP A 227 1.21 21.47 23.68
N SER A 228 1.58 21.96 22.50
CA SER A 228 0.97 21.68 21.19
C SER A 228 1.93 20.94 20.25
N ASP A 229 3.10 20.55 20.74
CA ASP A 229 4.20 19.99 19.95
C ASP A 229 4.47 18.50 20.23
N GLY A 230 4.04 17.98 21.39
CA GLY A 230 4.05 16.56 21.77
C GLY A 230 5.34 16.10 22.44
N CYS A 231 6.33 16.98 22.60
CA CYS A 231 7.59 16.64 23.24
C CYS A 231 7.62 17.11 24.72
N PRO A 232 7.61 16.18 25.70
CA PRO A 232 7.53 16.53 27.11
C PRO A 232 8.66 17.45 27.55
N ASP A 233 8.28 18.67 27.91
CA ASP A 233 9.20 19.71 28.35
C ASP A 233 10.15 19.21 29.44
N VAL A 234 11.43 19.48 29.24
CA VAL A 234 12.38 19.54 30.36
C VAL A 234 12.05 20.76 31.21
N THR A 235 11.15 20.57 32.19
CA THR A 235 10.75 21.59 33.17
C THR A 235 11.98 22.40 33.57
N ALA A 236 11.95 23.71 33.30
CA ALA A 236 13.14 24.56 33.32
C ALA A 236 14.00 24.25 34.56
N PRO A 237 15.33 24.02 34.40
CA PRO A 237 16.18 23.55 35.48
C PRO A 237 15.96 24.42 36.69
N LYS A 238 15.52 23.80 37.79
CA LYS A 238 15.17 24.55 38.98
C LYS A 238 16.46 25.22 39.44
N ASP A 239 16.40 26.54 39.52
CA ASP A 239 17.38 27.44 40.11
C ASP A 239 16.65 28.09 41.31
N THR A 240 17.31 28.19 42.48
CA THR A 240 16.65 28.63 43.73
C THR A 240 16.95 30.09 44.08
N ASP A 241 18.14 30.58 43.73
CA ASP A 241 18.66 31.90 44.09
C ASP A 241 18.92 32.79 42.86
N ASN A 242 18.87 32.22 41.66
CA ASN A 242 18.81 32.84 40.33
C ASN A 242 20.17 33.34 39.81
N ASP A 243 21.24 32.55 40.02
CA ASP A 243 22.57 32.80 39.44
C ASP A 243 22.76 32.23 38.01
N GLY A 244 21.92 31.28 37.59
CA GLY A 244 21.99 30.60 36.30
C GLY A 244 22.43 29.13 36.34
N ILE A 245 22.66 28.55 37.52
CA ILE A 245 23.10 27.16 37.72
C ILE A 245 21.91 26.30 38.22
N ASP A 246 21.78 25.06 37.71
CA ASP A 246 20.72 24.12 38.14
C ASP A 246 21.04 23.58 39.55
N ASN A 247 20.04 23.57 40.45
CA ASN A 247 20.11 22.96 41.81
C ASN A 247 20.66 21.51 41.82
N LYS A 248 20.73 20.83 40.66
CA LYS A 248 21.30 19.48 40.49
C LYS A 248 22.83 19.44 40.36
N ILE A 249 23.48 20.53 39.96
CA ILE A 249 24.93 20.61 39.72
C ILE A 249 25.62 21.66 40.59
N ASP A 250 24.86 22.67 41.01
CA ASP A 250 25.16 23.65 42.05
C ASP A 250 25.46 22.98 43.41
N GLN A 251 26.54 23.39 44.08
CA GLN A 251 26.94 22.90 45.40
C GLN A 251 26.40 23.73 46.58
N CYS A 252 25.87 24.94 46.34
CA CYS A 252 25.26 25.82 47.33
C CYS A 252 23.83 26.30 46.98
N PRO A 253 22.80 25.41 46.76
CA PRO A 253 21.52 25.74 46.08
C PRO A 253 20.48 26.61 46.81
N THR A 254 20.96 27.68 47.43
CA THR A 254 20.27 28.76 48.13
C THR A 254 21.13 30.04 48.27
N GLN A 255 22.34 30.08 47.69
CA GLN A 255 23.31 31.17 47.79
C GLN A 255 24.00 31.39 46.44
N ALA A 256 23.44 32.27 45.62
CA ALA A 256 23.94 32.64 44.29
C ALA A 256 25.46 32.85 44.20
N GLU A 257 26.06 32.29 43.15
CA GLU A 257 27.46 32.42 42.76
C GLU A 257 27.90 33.90 42.61
N THR A 258 29.14 34.18 42.98
CA THR A 258 29.79 35.49 42.84
C THR A 258 30.79 35.45 41.70
N PHE A 259 30.31 35.36 40.45
CA PHE A 259 31.11 35.29 39.22
C PHE A 259 32.27 36.31 39.21
N ASN A 260 33.49 35.84 39.47
CA ASN A 260 34.68 36.67 39.69
C ASN A 260 35.95 36.14 38.99
N GLY A 261 35.93 34.94 38.42
CA GLY A 261 37.09 34.30 37.76
C GLY A 261 37.82 33.27 38.63
N ILE A 262 37.29 32.99 39.82
CA ILE A 262 37.71 31.92 40.73
C ILE A 262 36.50 31.00 40.88
N GLU A 263 36.72 29.68 40.75
CA GLU A 263 35.80 28.54 40.91
C GLU A 263 34.33 28.64 40.35
N ASP A 264 33.97 29.69 39.57
CA ASP A 264 32.69 30.13 38.94
C ASP A 264 31.72 29.06 38.33
N SER A 265 32.09 27.79 38.35
CA SER A 265 31.36 26.64 37.82
C SER A 265 30.86 25.67 38.90
N ASP A 266 31.08 25.99 40.18
CA ASP A 266 30.80 25.13 41.32
C ASP A 266 29.52 25.54 42.09
N GLY A 267 29.11 26.81 41.99
CA GLY A 267 27.85 27.35 42.52
C GLY A 267 27.96 27.92 43.94
N CYS A 268 29.15 27.96 44.54
CA CYS A 268 29.36 28.44 45.91
C CYS A 268 30.13 29.77 45.94
N PRO A 269 29.52 30.87 46.40
CA PRO A 269 30.13 32.20 46.35
C PRO A 269 31.46 32.30 47.11
N ASP A 270 32.51 32.64 46.36
CA ASP A 270 33.88 32.78 46.83
C ASP A 270 34.06 33.65 48.08
N VAL A 271 34.83 33.12 49.05
CA VAL A 271 35.16 33.85 50.27
C VAL A 271 36.56 34.46 50.15
N THR A 272 36.68 35.52 49.35
CA THR A 272 37.93 36.27 49.10
C THR A 272 38.47 36.93 50.39
N THR A 273 39.20 36.17 51.20
CA THR A 273 39.76 36.61 52.49
C THR A 273 41.18 37.18 52.40
N LEU A 274 41.80 37.10 51.22
CA LEU A 274 43.05 37.79 50.90
C LEU A 274 42.77 39.28 50.64
N GLN A 275 42.42 40.02 51.69
CA GLN A 275 42.25 41.46 51.59
C GLN A 275 43.62 42.13 51.42
N ASP A 276 43.77 42.82 50.29
CA ASP A 276 44.82 43.75 49.93
C ASP A 276 44.10 45.10 49.69
N SER A 277 44.54 46.17 50.37
CA SER A 277 43.74 47.39 50.55
C SER A 277 44.17 48.57 49.67
N ASP A 278 45.41 48.56 49.22
CA ASP A 278 46.10 49.57 48.41
C ASP A 278 46.62 49.02 47.07
N LYS A 279 46.72 47.69 46.95
CA LYS A 279 46.88 46.91 45.71
C LYS A 279 48.28 46.87 45.14
N ASP A 280 49.26 46.71 46.02
CA ASP A 280 50.64 46.40 45.63
C ASP A 280 50.90 44.89 45.39
N GLY A 281 50.00 44.01 45.89
CA GLY A 281 50.11 42.55 45.78
C GLY A 281 50.53 41.84 47.06
N ILE A 282 50.81 42.56 48.15
CA ILE A 282 51.04 42.03 49.50
C ILE A 282 49.71 42.13 50.27
N VAL A 283 49.32 41.03 50.92
CA VAL A 283 48.04 40.99 51.66
C VAL A 283 48.15 41.67 53.02
N ASN A 284 47.07 42.32 53.49
CA ASN A 284 46.95 43.05 54.77
C ASN A 284 47.47 42.30 56.02
N SER A 285 47.62 40.97 55.96
CA SER A 285 48.09 40.11 57.05
C SER A 285 49.59 39.82 57.04
N ALA A 286 50.29 40.19 55.96
CA ALA A 286 51.74 40.10 55.78
C ALA A 286 52.41 41.48 55.70
N ASP A 287 51.66 42.45 55.19
CA ASP A 287 51.99 43.87 55.01
C ASP A 287 51.99 44.67 56.33
N LEU A 288 53.00 45.54 56.50
CA LEU A 288 53.20 46.43 57.64
C LEU A 288 52.57 47.83 57.47
N CYS A 289 52.23 48.25 56.26
CA CYS A 289 51.67 49.54 55.91
C CYS A 289 50.32 49.51 55.11
N PRO A 290 49.25 48.76 55.51
CA PRO A 290 48.12 48.34 54.63
C PRO A 290 47.09 49.38 54.16
N ARG A 291 47.59 50.55 53.73
CA ARG A 291 46.93 51.68 53.04
C ARG A 291 47.90 52.53 52.18
N SER A 292 49.16 52.13 52.05
CA SER A 292 50.23 52.86 51.38
C SER A 292 51.03 51.85 50.54
N PRO A 293 50.77 51.73 49.22
CA PRO A 293 51.29 50.62 48.43
C PRO A 293 52.80 50.70 48.25
N GLU A 294 53.45 49.55 48.26
CA GLU A 294 54.89 49.37 48.02
C GLU A 294 55.34 49.93 46.65
N THR A 295 56.55 50.46 46.64
CA THR A 295 57.29 51.01 45.50
C THR A 295 58.01 49.96 44.65
N PHE A 296 58.38 48.81 45.23
CA PHE A 296 59.21 47.74 44.63
C PHE A 296 60.51 48.28 44.03
N ASN A 297 61.27 49.03 44.85
CA ASN A 297 62.47 49.75 44.40
C ASN A 297 63.78 48.94 44.51
N GLY A 298 63.74 47.72 45.06
CA GLY A 298 64.92 46.87 45.30
C GLY A 298 65.45 46.95 46.73
N PHE A 299 64.74 47.63 47.63
CA PHE A 299 65.09 47.83 49.04
C PHE A 299 63.88 47.50 49.90
N GLU A 300 64.04 46.53 50.80
CA GLU A 300 63.06 46.03 51.77
C GLU A 300 61.64 45.65 51.25
N ASP A 301 61.45 45.55 49.91
CA ASP A 301 60.27 45.19 49.07
C ASP A 301 59.34 44.01 49.50
N SER A 302 59.58 43.40 50.66
CA SER A 302 58.83 42.26 51.21
C SER A 302 58.05 42.58 52.49
N ASP A 303 58.09 43.83 52.98
CA ASP A 303 57.36 44.25 54.19
C ASP A 303 56.09 45.09 53.93
N GLY A 304 55.93 45.65 52.73
CA GLY A 304 54.77 46.44 52.30
C GLY A 304 54.85 47.94 52.58
N CYS A 305 55.97 48.47 53.07
CA CYS A 305 56.10 49.88 53.45
C CYS A 305 56.90 50.71 52.42
N PRO A 306 56.26 51.66 51.69
CA PRO A 306 56.86 52.35 50.54
C PRO A 306 58.15 53.10 50.88
N ASP A 307 59.26 52.50 50.45
CA ASP A 307 60.58 52.91 50.87
C ASP A 307 61.25 53.96 49.97
N ASN A 308 62.38 54.50 50.43
CA ASN A 308 63.20 55.43 49.64
C ASN A 308 64.62 54.89 49.55
N SER A 309 64.98 54.33 48.39
CA SER A 309 66.30 53.77 48.11
C SER A 309 67.43 54.74 48.54
N PRO A 310 68.42 54.28 49.33
CA PRO A 310 69.47 55.15 49.82
C PRO A 310 70.35 55.64 48.67
N VAL A 311 70.37 56.96 48.47
CA VAL A 311 71.17 57.60 47.42
C VAL A 311 72.66 57.30 47.61
N ILE A 312 73.27 56.70 46.58
CA ILE A 312 74.69 56.36 46.55
C ILE A 312 75.44 57.43 45.76
N ASP A 313 76.52 57.91 46.38
CA ASP A 313 77.54 58.82 45.88
C ASP A 313 78.87 58.22 46.39
N THR A 314 79.58 57.53 45.50
CA THR A 314 80.68 56.61 45.86
C THR A 314 82.03 57.29 46.10
N ASP A 315 82.25 58.49 45.54
CA ASP A 315 83.49 59.27 45.74
C ASP A 315 83.32 60.63 46.43
N GLY A 316 82.10 61.17 46.49
CA GLY A 316 81.72 62.32 47.31
C GLY A 316 81.69 63.67 46.57
N ASP A 317 81.56 63.69 45.24
CA ASP A 317 81.53 64.94 44.46
C ASP A 317 80.17 65.64 44.40
N LEU A 318 79.13 64.99 44.91
CA LEU A 318 77.71 65.40 44.97
C LEU A 318 76.87 65.13 43.71
N ILE A 319 77.42 64.44 42.71
CA ILE A 319 76.68 63.71 41.67
C ILE A 319 76.47 62.27 42.18
N ILE A 320 75.37 61.64 41.78
CA ILE A 320 74.98 60.30 42.28
C ILE A 320 75.41 59.22 41.29
N ASP A 321 75.77 58.02 41.78
CA ASP A 321 76.32 56.90 40.98
C ASP A 321 75.51 56.50 39.72
N THR A 322 74.24 56.91 39.63
CA THR A 322 73.32 56.65 38.51
C THR A 322 73.18 57.78 37.49
N LEU A 323 73.77 58.94 37.78
CA LEU A 323 73.85 60.12 36.90
C LEU A 323 75.30 60.50 36.55
N ASP A 324 76.26 60.06 37.37
CA ASP A 324 77.70 60.18 37.18
C ASP A 324 78.21 59.18 36.10
N GLN A 325 79.02 59.67 35.16
CA GLN A 325 79.68 58.87 34.13
C GLN A 325 81.02 58.24 34.60
N CYS A 326 81.59 58.73 35.69
CA CYS A 326 82.81 58.27 36.34
C CYS A 326 82.66 57.97 37.87
N PRO A 327 81.73 57.10 38.37
CA PRO A 327 81.36 56.88 39.81
C PRO A 327 82.40 56.43 40.85
N THR A 328 83.67 56.80 40.67
CA THR A 328 84.83 56.49 41.52
C THR A 328 85.97 57.54 41.36
N GLN A 329 85.74 58.64 40.65
CA GLN A 329 86.72 59.68 40.28
C GLN A 329 86.14 61.11 40.26
N ALA A 330 85.55 61.56 41.36
CA ALA A 330 85.13 62.94 41.66
C ALA A 330 85.53 64.07 40.67
N GLU A 331 84.51 64.79 40.19
CA GLU A 331 84.57 65.92 39.27
C GLU A 331 85.63 66.99 39.64
N THR A 332 86.28 67.53 38.61
CA THR A 332 87.22 68.66 38.69
C THR A 332 86.57 69.93 38.13
N VAL A 333 85.56 70.45 38.87
CA VAL A 333 84.78 71.65 38.52
C VAL A 333 85.68 72.81 38.07
N ASN A 334 85.69 73.08 36.76
CA ASN A 334 86.59 74.03 36.09
C ASN A 334 85.91 74.97 35.09
N GLY A 335 84.62 74.76 34.79
CA GLY A 335 83.84 75.51 33.79
C GLY A 335 83.62 74.76 32.48
N PHE A 336 83.97 73.47 32.42
CA PHE A 336 83.85 72.62 31.23
C PHE A 336 83.31 71.25 31.65
N GLN A 337 82.10 70.94 31.19
CA GLN A 337 81.36 69.69 31.44
C GLN A 337 81.13 69.30 32.92
N ASP A 338 81.21 70.27 33.86
CA ASP A 338 81.05 70.14 35.34
C ASP A 338 79.71 69.54 35.88
N SER A 339 79.04 68.67 35.12
CA SER A 339 77.75 68.07 35.39
C SER A 339 77.64 66.63 34.89
N ASP A 340 78.72 66.02 34.41
CA ASP A 340 78.76 64.60 34.04
C ASP A 340 79.56 63.70 34.99
N GLY A 341 80.33 64.28 35.91
CA GLY A 341 81.07 63.56 36.96
C GLY A 341 82.47 63.09 36.53
N CYS A 342 82.86 63.30 35.28
CA CYS A 342 84.18 62.91 34.80
C CYS A 342 85.19 64.07 34.87
N PRO A 343 86.33 63.93 35.57
CA PRO A 343 87.26 65.02 35.85
C PRO A 343 87.98 65.49 34.58
N ASP A 344 87.45 66.56 33.99
CA ASP A 344 87.74 66.95 32.61
C ASP A 344 88.85 68.01 32.47
N VAL A 345 89.30 68.26 31.23
CA VAL A 345 90.34 69.27 30.94
C VAL A 345 89.97 70.14 29.74
N ALA A 346 89.80 71.44 30.00
CA ALA A 346 89.49 72.45 28.99
C ALA A 346 90.49 72.44 27.81
N GLN A 347 89.94 72.44 26.60
CA GLN A 347 90.68 72.32 25.34
C GLN A 347 91.51 73.59 25.00
N PRO A 348 92.62 73.46 24.25
CA PRO A 348 93.41 74.59 23.78
C PRO A 348 92.64 75.48 22.80
N THR A 349 93.06 76.73 22.64
CA THR A 349 92.40 77.68 21.73
C THR A 349 92.77 77.45 20.26
N ASP A 350 91.78 77.67 19.42
CA ASP A 350 91.81 77.72 17.96
C ASP A 350 91.02 79.00 17.59
N THR A 351 91.69 79.96 16.94
CA THR A 351 91.20 81.34 16.77
C THR A 351 90.38 81.55 15.50
N ASP A 352 90.55 80.73 14.47
CA ASP A 352 89.80 80.83 13.20
C ASP A 352 88.92 79.61 12.88
N GLY A 353 89.14 78.48 13.56
CA GLY A 353 88.23 77.34 13.61
C GLY A 353 88.49 76.25 12.57
N ASP A 354 89.72 76.12 12.07
CA ASP A 354 90.07 75.05 11.11
C ASP A 354 90.34 73.68 11.74
N GLY A 355 90.54 73.64 13.07
CA GLY A 355 90.85 72.43 13.84
C GLY A 355 92.32 72.28 14.26
N ILE A 356 93.21 73.21 13.91
CA ILE A 356 94.61 73.26 14.33
C ILE A 356 94.78 74.32 15.43
N PRO A 357 95.06 73.95 16.70
CA PRO A 357 95.15 74.93 17.78
C PRO A 357 96.28 75.96 17.59
N ASP A 358 96.04 77.21 18.02
CA ASP A 358 96.90 78.41 17.85
C ASP A 358 98.38 78.18 18.24
N SER A 359 98.61 77.21 19.13
CA SER A 359 99.92 76.85 19.68
C SER A 359 100.83 76.06 18.72
N ILE A 360 100.26 75.50 17.65
CA ILE A 360 100.98 74.69 16.63
C ILE A 360 100.69 75.13 15.19
N ASP A 361 99.66 75.94 14.97
CA ASP A 361 99.37 76.59 13.69
C ASP A 361 100.41 77.67 13.31
N SER A 362 100.75 77.75 12.03
CA SER A 362 101.66 78.74 11.44
C SER A 362 100.96 80.03 10.98
N CYS A 363 99.64 80.01 10.80
CA CYS A 363 98.80 81.15 10.41
C CYS A 363 97.55 81.43 11.33
N PRO A 364 97.63 81.55 12.69
CA PRO A 364 96.50 81.54 13.68
C PRO A 364 95.37 82.59 13.62
N THR A 365 94.90 82.93 12.43
CA THR A 365 93.85 83.89 12.08
C THR A 365 93.33 83.71 10.63
N GLN A 366 93.76 82.67 9.90
CA GLN A 366 93.43 82.39 8.49
C GLN A 366 93.36 80.88 8.22
N ALA A 367 92.26 80.27 8.64
CA ALA A 367 91.88 78.87 8.43
C ALA A 367 92.41 78.20 7.14
N GLU A 368 92.98 77.02 7.31
CA GLU A 368 93.48 76.13 6.27
C GLU A 368 92.43 75.84 5.18
N THR A 369 92.89 75.80 3.92
CA THR A 369 92.08 75.37 2.78
C THR A 369 92.36 73.90 2.50
N VAL A 370 91.84 73.03 3.36
CA VAL A 370 92.03 71.57 3.29
C VAL A 370 91.65 71.05 1.89
N ASN A 371 92.68 70.70 1.11
CA ASN A 371 92.60 70.35 -0.30
C ASN A 371 93.37 69.05 -0.65
N GLY A 372 94.20 68.54 0.25
CA GLY A 372 95.09 67.38 0.07
C GLY A 372 96.54 67.77 -0.23
N PHE A 373 96.91 69.03 0.00
CA PHE A 373 98.27 69.54 -0.15
C PHE A 373 98.62 70.41 1.06
N GLN A 374 99.62 69.97 1.82
CA GLN A 374 100.22 70.67 2.98
C GLN A 374 99.28 70.96 4.18
N ASP A 375 98.08 70.37 4.23
CA ASP A 375 96.92 70.63 5.14
C ASP A 375 97.15 70.41 6.66
N SER A 376 98.29 70.87 7.18
CA SER A 376 98.83 70.53 8.50
C SER A 376 99.88 71.52 9.01
N ASP A 377 100.18 72.59 8.27
CA ASP A 377 100.86 73.77 8.81
C ASP A 377 99.92 74.95 9.12
N GLY A 378 98.67 74.88 8.64
CA GLY A 378 97.56 75.81 8.93
C GLY A 378 97.48 77.03 8.01
N CYS A 379 98.16 77.00 6.85
CA CYS A 379 98.30 78.14 5.97
C CYS A 379 97.73 77.87 4.54
N PRO A 380 96.58 78.45 4.16
CA PRO A 380 95.80 78.04 2.99
C PRO A 380 96.52 78.11 1.62
N ASP A 381 96.52 77.00 0.88
CA ASP A 381 97.15 76.86 -0.45
C ASP A 381 96.24 76.28 -1.58
N ILE A 382 96.82 75.84 -2.72
CA ILE A 382 96.10 75.36 -3.93
C ILE A 382 96.85 74.31 -4.79
N ILE A 383 96.10 73.33 -5.34
CA ILE A 383 96.60 72.23 -6.20
C ILE A 383 96.72 72.59 -7.71
N PRO A 384 97.77 72.17 -8.43
CA PRO A 384 97.83 72.17 -9.91
C PRO A 384 97.10 70.98 -10.56
N THR A 385 96.38 71.18 -11.68
CA THR A 385 95.42 70.19 -12.23
C THR A 385 95.72 69.67 -13.66
N THR A 386 95.41 68.39 -13.91
CA THR A 386 95.27 67.81 -15.28
C THR A 386 94.21 66.68 -15.37
N ASP A 387 93.09 67.00 -16.01
CA ASP A 387 92.15 66.19 -16.81
C ASP A 387 91.56 64.83 -16.31
N SER A 388 90.34 64.93 -15.77
CA SER A 388 89.12 64.13 -16.03
C SER A 388 89.17 62.63 -16.42
N THR A 389 88.60 61.75 -15.58
CA THR A 389 87.38 60.95 -15.90
C THR A 389 86.90 60.13 -14.69
N PRO A 390 85.60 60.18 -14.30
CA PRO A 390 85.08 59.46 -13.12
C PRO A 390 84.33 58.17 -13.47
N ILE A 391 84.24 57.27 -12.48
CA ILE A 391 83.24 56.18 -12.40
C ILE A 391 82.76 56.15 -10.94
N SER A 392 81.46 55.94 -10.71
CA SER A 392 80.84 55.99 -9.38
C SER A 392 79.74 54.93 -9.23
N GLU A 393 79.84 54.12 -8.20
CA GLU A 393 78.71 53.42 -7.57
C GLU A 393 78.88 53.54 -6.04
N SER A 394 77.78 53.81 -5.35
CA SER A 394 77.69 53.89 -3.89
C SER A 394 76.34 53.33 -3.47
N GLU A 395 76.33 52.47 -2.46
CA GLU A 395 75.10 51.99 -1.82
C GLU A 395 74.56 53.07 -0.88
N ASP A 396 73.23 53.26 -0.87
CA ASP A 396 72.46 54.06 0.09
C ASP A 396 70.95 53.89 -0.27
N ASP A 397 69.98 53.94 0.64
CA ASP A 397 70.02 54.04 2.11
C ASP A 397 68.66 53.53 2.68
N SER A 398 68.57 53.43 4.01
CA SER A 398 67.43 53.88 4.82
C SER A 398 65.99 53.44 4.49
N SER A 399 65.45 52.62 5.40
CA SER A 399 64.70 53.13 6.57
C SER A 399 63.22 52.73 6.77
N LEU A 400 62.92 52.55 8.08
CA LEU A 400 61.75 53.01 8.84
C LEU A 400 60.31 52.59 8.46
N LEU A 401 59.58 52.25 9.53
CA LEU A 401 58.11 52.28 9.70
C LEU A 401 57.28 51.18 8.99
N GLN A 402 56.15 50.69 9.54
CA GLN A 402 55.67 50.53 10.93
C GLN A 402 54.39 49.66 10.89
N TRP A 403 53.89 49.22 12.05
CA TRP A 403 52.51 48.76 12.32
C TRP A 403 51.98 47.44 11.71
N THR A 404 51.30 46.67 12.59
CA THR A 404 50.11 45.79 12.32
C THR A 404 50.27 44.54 11.42
N ALA A 405 49.51 43.45 11.61
CA ALA A 405 48.73 42.98 12.77
C ALA A 405 48.33 41.49 12.63
N VAL A 406 48.09 40.85 13.78
CA VAL A 406 47.06 39.83 14.12
C VAL A 406 46.69 38.71 13.12
N ILE A 407 46.70 37.48 13.65
CA ILE A 407 46.25 36.23 13.03
C ILE A 407 44.71 36.11 13.02
N ALA A 408 44.11 35.76 11.87
CA ALA A 408 42.78 35.13 11.73
C ALA A 408 42.53 34.76 10.25
N SER A 409 41.61 33.87 9.82
CA SER A 409 40.95 32.67 10.38
C SER A 409 40.05 32.07 9.26
N VAL A 410 39.29 30.99 9.54
CA VAL A 410 38.15 30.46 8.73
C VAL A 410 38.56 29.79 7.40
N ILE A 411 38.50 28.47 7.20
CA ILE A 411 37.40 27.47 7.30
C ILE A 411 36.46 27.46 6.07
N THR A 412 36.18 26.24 5.62
CA THR A 412 35.37 25.82 4.47
C THR A 412 33.97 26.42 4.36
N ALA A 413 33.53 26.65 3.12
CA ALA A 413 32.12 26.67 2.73
C ALA A 413 31.86 25.57 1.68
N VAL A 414 30.85 24.74 1.91
CA VAL A 414 30.41 23.63 1.03
C VAL A 414 28.91 23.73 0.82
N GLY A 415 28.42 23.34 -0.36
CA GLY A 415 27.04 22.91 -0.53
C GLY A 415 26.07 23.95 -1.09
N ALA A 416 25.94 23.98 -2.42
CA ALA A 416 24.81 24.61 -3.11
C ALA A 416 24.39 23.76 -4.31
N ILE A 417 23.62 22.68 -4.07
CA ILE A 417 22.95 21.90 -5.12
C ILE A 417 21.48 21.78 -4.73
N GLY A 418 20.64 22.65 -5.30
CA GLY A 418 19.19 22.60 -5.16
C GLY A 418 18.53 21.79 -6.28
N ALA A 419 17.70 20.84 -5.88
CA ALA A 419 16.55 20.23 -6.58
C ALA A 419 16.46 20.24 -8.12
N ALA A 420 16.23 19.05 -8.71
CA ALA A 420 15.12 18.85 -9.65
C ALA A 420 14.85 17.36 -9.95
N LYS A 421 13.56 17.01 -10.08
CA LYS A 421 12.99 15.81 -10.75
C LYS A 421 13.24 14.45 -10.06
N LEU A 422 12.33 13.45 -10.17
CA LEU A 422 11.10 13.34 -10.97
C LEU A 422 10.03 12.51 -10.20
N ARG A 423 8.75 12.93 -10.26
CA ARG A 423 7.61 12.03 -10.00
C ARG A 423 7.41 11.10 -11.19
N LYS A 424 7.00 9.84 -10.97
CA LYS A 424 5.66 9.31 -11.32
C LYS A 424 5.63 7.77 -11.31
N SER A 425 4.49 7.22 -10.90
CA SER A 425 4.13 5.80 -10.92
C SER A 425 4.37 5.09 -12.25
N SER A 426 4.62 3.79 -12.16
CA SER A 426 3.69 2.79 -12.69
C SER A 426 3.60 1.60 -11.72
#